data_AF-A0A139R7T1-F1
#
_entry.id   AF-A0A139R7T1-F1
#
_cell.length_a   1.000
_cell.length_b   1.000
_cell.length_c   1.000
_cell.angle_alpha   90.00
_cell.angle_beta   90.00
_cell.angle_gamma   90.00
#
_symmetry.space_group_name_H-M   'P 1'
#
loop_
_entity.id
_entity.type
_entity.pdbx_description
1 polymer ?
#
loop_
_entity_poly.entity_id
_entity_poly.type
_entity_poly.pdbx_seq_one_letter_code
_entity_poly.pdbx_strand_id
1 'polypeptide(L)'
;MTVKETVYAQSLTDRPVKGMLTGPITITNWSFERSDISRADLFNQIGLAIKDEIKLLEDAGIAIIQVDEAALREGLPLRKSKQQAYLDDAVHAFHVATSSVKEETQIHTHMCYSKFNEIIDSIRALDADVISIETSRSHGDVIESFETAVYPLGIGLGVYDIHSPRVPTKEEVIANIERPLRQLSLEQFWVNPDCGLKTRREPETVAALEVLVAATKEVRAKYGK
;
A
#
# COMPACT_ATOMS: atom_id res chain seq x y z
N MET A 1 15.80 -10.78 -7.42
CA MET A 1 15.47 -9.62 -8.28
C MET A 1 15.81 -8.30 -7.60
N THR A 2 15.43 -8.12 -6.33
CA THR A 2 15.58 -6.88 -5.55
C THR A 2 16.36 -7.10 -4.24
N VAL A 3 16.68 -8.35 -3.88
CA VAL A 3 17.43 -8.71 -2.66
C VAL A 3 18.73 -7.91 -2.49
N LYS A 4 19.56 -7.82 -3.54
CA LYS A 4 20.89 -7.21 -3.45
C LYS A 4 20.81 -5.76 -2.99
N GLU A 5 19.97 -4.95 -3.63
CA GLU A 5 19.81 -3.53 -3.34
C GLU A 5 19.12 -3.32 -1.98
N THR A 6 18.12 -4.15 -1.66
CA THR A 6 17.36 -4.04 -0.40
C THR A 6 18.23 -4.37 0.81
N VAL A 7 19.01 -5.46 0.74
CA VAL A 7 19.94 -5.86 1.81
C VAL A 7 21.03 -4.82 2.00
N TYR A 8 21.58 -4.28 0.91
CA TYR A 8 22.55 -3.19 0.99
C TYR A 8 21.94 -1.97 1.69
N ALA A 9 20.73 -1.55 1.33
CA ALA A 9 20.05 -0.45 1.99
C ALA A 9 19.82 -0.69 3.49
N GLN A 10 19.37 -1.90 3.88
CA GLN A 10 19.20 -2.27 5.28
C GLN A 10 20.54 -2.27 6.05
N SER A 11 21.65 -2.59 5.41
CA SER A 11 22.98 -2.57 6.06
C SER A 11 23.48 -1.17 6.43
N LEU A 12 22.88 -0.11 5.88
CA LEU A 12 23.28 1.28 6.11
C LEU A 12 22.50 1.94 7.25
N THR A 13 21.55 1.25 7.89
CA THR A 13 20.71 1.83 8.94
C THR A 13 20.18 0.79 9.92
N ASP A 14 20.00 1.19 11.17
CA ASP A 14 19.32 0.36 12.19
C ASP A 14 17.79 0.42 12.09
N ARG A 15 17.24 1.30 11.23
CA ARG A 15 15.79 1.40 11.02
C ARG A 15 15.33 0.31 10.04
N PRO A 16 14.10 -0.22 10.18
CA PRO A 16 13.56 -1.15 9.20
C PRO A 16 13.49 -0.53 7.79
N VAL A 17 14.04 -1.24 6.80
CA VAL A 17 13.95 -0.93 5.38
C VAL A 17 12.95 -1.87 4.73
N LYS A 18 12.04 -1.31 3.92
CA LYS A 18 11.02 -2.10 3.23
C LYS A 18 11.56 -2.73 1.94
N GLY A 19 11.35 -4.03 1.75
CA GLY A 19 11.47 -4.68 0.45
C GLY A 19 10.34 -4.22 -0.47
N MET A 20 10.62 -3.99 -1.76
CA MET A 20 9.66 -3.41 -2.69
C MET A 20 9.44 -4.33 -3.89
N LEU A 21 8.18 -4.71 -4.12
CA LEU A 21 7.77 -5.59 -5.21
C LEU A 21 6.50 -5.06 -5.86
N THR A 22 6.31 -5.38 -7.14
CA THR A 22 5.05 -5.13 -7.86
C THR A 22 4.24 -6.42 -7.86
N GLY A 23 2.95 -6.32 -7.54
CA GLY A 23 2.06 -7.47 -7.44
C GLY A 23 1.68 -8.08 -8.78
N PRO A 24 1.12 -9.32 -8.77
CA PRO A 24 0.83 -10.08 -9.98
C PRO A 24 -0.19 -9.40 -10.91
N ILE A 25 -1.16 -8.65 -10.35
CA ILE A 25 -2.21 -8.01 -11.14
C ILE A 25 -1.63 -6.84 -11.92
N THR A 26 -0.82 -6.01 -11.28
CA THR A 26 -0.19 -4.85 -11.92
C THR A 26 0.78 -5.26 -13.01
N ILE A 27 1.62 -6.27 -12.77
CA ILE A 27 2.51 -6.81 -13.80
C ILE A 27 1.70 -7.25 -15.03
N THR A 28 0.57 -7.91 -14.81
CA THR A 28 -0.27 -8.41 -15.90
C THR A 28 -0.99 -7.28 -16.65
N ASN A 29 -1.66 -6.38 -15.93
CA ASN A 29 -2.44 -5.27 -16.51
C ASN A 29 -1.58 -4.28 -17.31
N TRP A 30 -0.30 -4.12 -16.95
CA TRP A 30 0.64 -3.24 -17.65
C TRP A 30 1.52 -3.96 -18.67
N SER A 31 1.21 -5.23 -18.95
CA SER A 31 1.88 -6.03 -19.98
C SER A 31 0.92 -6.42 -21.10
N PHE A 32 1.47 -6.80 -22.25
CA PHE A 32 0.73 -7.59 -23.22
C PHE A 32 0.72 -9.05 -22.77
N GLU A 33 -0.36 -9.45 -22.09
CA GLU A 33 -0.55 -10.80 -21.59
C GLU A 33 -0.73 -11.83 -22.72
N ARG A 34 -0.37 -13.08 -22.44
CA ARG A 34 -0.63 -14.21 -23.33
C ARG A 34 -2.12 -14.57 -23.32
N SER A 35 -2.64 -15.04 -24.44
CA SER A 35 -4.06 -15.39 -24.63
C SER A 35 -4.34 -16.89 -24.73
N ASP A 36 -3.32 -17.74 -24.56
CA ASP A 36 -3.43 -19.19 -24.67
C ASP A 36 -3.70 -19.92 -23.34
N ILE A 37 -3.70 -19.18 -22.22
CA ILE A 37 -4.07 -19.67 -20.89
C ILE A 37 -5.09 -18.74 -20.24
N SER A 38 -5.72 -19.17 -19.15
CA SER A 38 -6.61 -18.28 -18.39
C SER A 38 -5.81 -17.18 -17.70
N ARG A 39 -6.47 -16.03 -17.47
CA ARG A 39 -5.86 -14.91 -16.75
C ARG A 39 -5.54 -15.26 -15.29
N ALA A 40 -6.38 -16.09 -14.66
CA ALA A 40 -6.15 -16.62 -13.32
C ALA A 40 -4.88 -17.48 -13.26
N ASP A 41 -4.65 -18.35 -14.25
CA ASP A 41 -3.41 -19.15 -14.33
C ASP A 41 -2.19 -18.23 -14.47
N LEU A 42 -2.29 -17.18 -15.28
CA LEU A 42 -1.21 -16.20 -15.44
C LEU A 42 -0.93 -15.45 -14.14
N PHE A 43 -1.97 -14.95 -13.46
CA PHE A 43 -1.85 -14.29 -12.16
C PHE A 43 -1.15 -15.19 -11.15
N ASN A 44 -1.53 -16.47 -11.07
CA ASN A 44 -0.94 -17.44 -10.14
C ASN A 44 0.52 -17.76 -10.47
N GLN A 45 0.87 -17.88 -11.75
CA GLN A 45 2.27 -18.07 -12.17
C GLN A 45 3.16 -16.90 -11.74
N ILE A 46 2.67 -15.67 -11.89
CA ILE A 46 3.39 -14.48 -11.44
C ILE A 46 3.43 -14.43 -9.91
N GLY A 47 2.32 -14.74 -9.24
CA GLY A 47 2.24 -14.83 -7.78
C GLY A 47 3.28 -15.79 -7.20
N LEU A 48 3.46 -16.97 -7.81
CA LEU A 48 4.50 -17.93 -7.42
C LEU A 48 5.92 -17.38 -7.57
N ALA A 49 6.20 -16.63 -8.63
CA ALA A 49 7.51 -16.00 -8.82
C ALA A 49 7.76 -14.89 -7.78
N ILE A 50 6.74 -14.11 -7.43
CA ILE A 50 6.82 -13.08 -6.38
C ILE A 50 7.01 -13.74 -5.01
N LYS A 51 6.32 -14.85 -4.73
CA LYS A 51 6.48 -15.63 -3.50
C LYS A 51 7.94 -16.03 -3.27
N ASP A 52 8.62 -16.50 -4.31
CA ASP A 52 10.02 -16.90 -4.22
C ASP A 52 10.93 -15.69 -3.90
N GLU A 53 10.65 -14.52 -4.47
CA GLU A 53 11.39 -13.29 -4.15
C GLU A 53 11.12 -12.79 -2.72
N ILE A 54 9.87 -12.84 -2.26
CA ILE A 54 9.47 -12.53 -0.88
C ILE A 54 10.24 -13.42 0.08
N LYS A 55 10.30 -14.73 -0.20
CA LYS A 55 11.08 -15.67 0.61
C LYS A 55 12.56 -15.30 0.66
N LEU A 56 13.17 -14.95 -0.47
CA LEU A 56 14.58 -14.55 -0.50
C LEU A 56 14.84 -13.24 0.27
N LEU A 57 13.91 -12.28 0.24
CA LEU A 57 13.98 -11.06 1.03
C LEU A 57 13.88 -11.36 2.53
N GLU A 58 12.91 -12.18 2.93
CA GLU A 58 12.72 -12.60 4.33
C GLU A 58 13.94 -13.38 4.85
N ASP A 59 14.43 -14.37 4.09
CA ASP A 59 15.60 -15.17 4.45
C ASP A 59 16.87 -14.29 4.57
N ALA A 60 16.92 -13.14 3.89
CA ALA A 60 17.99 -12.16 3.98
C ALA A 60 17.80 -11.13 5.12
N GLY A 61 16.75 -11.28 5.94
CA GLY A 61 16.49 -10.47 7.12
C GLY A 61 15.62 -9.22 6.89
N ILE A 62 14.95 -9.11 5.75
CA ILE A 62 14.02 -8.00 5.48
C ILE A 62 12.68 -8.28 6.18
N ALA A 63 12.37 -7.51 7.22
CA ALA A 63 11.20 -7.74 8.09
C ALA A 63 9.91 -7.08 7.60
N ILE A 64 9.98 -6.13 6.66
CA ILE A 64 8.80 -5.47 6.08
C ILE A 64 8.91 -5.56 4.57
N ILE A 65 7.91 -6.14 3.91
CA ILE A 65 7.89 -6.32 2.46
C ILE A 65 6.60 -5.72 1.91
N GLN A 66 6.73 -4.85 0.92
CA GLN A 66 5.61 -4.18 0.29
C GLN A 66 5.38 -4.73 -1.11
N VAL A 67 4.13 -5.13 -1.39
CA VAL A 67 3.66 -5.62 -2.70
C VAL A 67 2.61 -4.65 -3.23
N ASP A 68 2.97 -3.89 -4.26
CA ASP A 68 2.13 -2.81 -4.80
C ASP A 68 1.18 -3.30 -5.88
N GLU A 69 -0.10 -2.97 -5.74
CA GLU A 69 -1.14 -3.26 -6.72
C GLU A 69 -1.79 -1.99 -7.29
N ALA A 70 -0.96 -1.19 -7.97
CA ALA A 70 -1.35 0.07 -8.58
C ALA A 70 -2.43 -0.09 -9.67
N ALA A 71 -2.50 -1.24 -10.35
CA ALA A 71 -3.43 -1.46 -11.46
C ALA A 71 -4.61 -2.38 -11.13
N LEU A 72 -4.90 -2.70 -9.86
CA LEU A 72 -6.00 -3.63 -9.52
C LEU A 72 -7.33 -3.19 -10.15
N ARG A 73 -7.67 -1.91 -10.03
CA ARG A 73 -8.93 -1.37 -10.58
C ARG A 73 -8.90 -1.23 -12.09
N GLU A 74 -7.74 -0.93 -12.68
CA GLU A 74 -7.61 -0.77 -14.14
C GLU A 74 -8.01 -2.05 -14.89
N GLY A 75 -7.70 -3.21 -14.31
CA GLY A 75 -8.11 -4.51 -14.87
C GLY A 75 -9.54 -4.93 -14.56
N LEU A 76 -10.31 -4.14 -13.80
CA LEU A 76 -11.66 -4.49 -13.36
C LEU A 76 -12.62 -4.57 -14.57
N PRO A 77 -13.31 -5.70 -14.80
CA PRO A 77 -14.22 -5.83 -15.93
C PRO A 77 -15.32 -4.76 -15.97
N LEU A 78 -15.63 -4.27 -17.18
CA LEU A 78 -16.71 -3.27 -17.39
C LEU A 78 -18.09 -3.77 -16.95
N ARG A 79 -18.34 -5.08 -17.08
CA ARG A 79 -19.61 -5.69 -16.66
C ARG A 79 -19.53 -6.02 -15.17
N LYS A 80 -20.38 -5.40 -14.35
CA LYS A 80 -20.49 -5.66 -12.91
C LYS A 80 -20.57 -7.15 -12.57
N SER A 81 -21.32 -7.94 -13.34
CA SER A 81 -21.46 -9.39 -13.14
C SER A 81 -20.17 -10.19 -13.32
N LYS A 82 -19.11 -9.61 -13.90
CA LYS A 82 -17.80 -10.23 -14.06
C LYS A 82 -16.74 -9.71 -13.08
N GLN A 83 -17.06 -8.68 -12.31
CA GLN A 83 -16.10 -8.02 -11.43
C GLN A 83 -15.69 -8.91 -10.26
N GLN A 84 -16.64 -9.61 -9.64
CA GLN A 84 -16.35 -10.48 -8.50
C GLN A 84 -15.35 -11.58 -8.86
N ALA A 85 -15.55 -12.29 -9.96
CA ALA A 85 -14.61 -13.35 -10.39
C ALA A 85 -13.18 -12.81 -10.60
N TYR A 86 -13.04 -11.62 -11.19
CA TYR A 86 -11.74 -10.98 -11.35
C TYR A 86 -11.11 -10.61 -9.99
N LEU A 87 -11.91 -10.07 -9.06
CA LEU A 87 -11.43 -9.69 -7.74
C LEU A 87 -11.04 -10.94 -6.92
N ASP A 88 -11.78 -12.04 -7.04
CA ASP A 88 -11.46 -13.31 -6.39
C ASP A 88 -10.13 -13.87 -6.90
N ASP A 89 -9.92 -13.88 -8.23
CA ASP A 89 -8.67 -14.30 -8.84
C ASP A 89 -7.49 -13.41 -8.42
N ALA A 90 -7.72 -12.10 -8.35
CA ALA A 90 -6.72 -11.12 -7.92
C ALA A 90 -6.31 -11.32 -6.45
N VAL A 91 -7.28 -11.44 -5.55
CA VAL A 91 -7.05 -11.70 -4.13
C VAL A 91 -6.30 -13.02 -3.95
N HIS A 92 -6.72 -14.07 -4.66
CA HIS A 92 -6.05 -15.36 -4.59
C HIS A 92 -4.58 -15.27 -5.02
N ALA A 93 -4.29 -14.59 -6.13
CA ALA A 93 -2.91 -14.44 -6.60
C ALA A 93 -2.04 -13.61 -5.64
N PHE A 94 -2.63 -12.61 -4.97
CA PHE A 94 -1.94 -11.87 -3.90
C PHE A 94 -1.58 -12.81 -2.74
N HIS A 95 -2.51 -13.66 -2.27
CA HIS A 95 -2.22 -14.66 -1.24
C HIS A 95 -1.15 -15.67 -1.68
N VAL A 96 -1.20 -16.14 -2.93
CA VAL A 96 -0.16 -17.03 -3.47
C VAL A 96 1.22 -16.39 -3.33
N ALA A 97 1.33 -15.08 -3.51
CA ALA A 97 2.58 -14.35 -3.31
C ALA A 97 2.95 -14.21 -1.83
N THR A 98 2.02 -13.81 -0.97
CA THR A 98 2.35 -13.27 0.37
C THR A 98 2.17 -14.23 1.54
N SER A 99 1.39 -15.31 1.41
CA SER A 99 1.00 -16.16 2.56
C SER A 99 2.07 -17.16 3.05
N SER A 100 3.29 -17.11 2.53
CA SER A 100 4.39 -18.02 2.93
C SER A 100 5.41 -17.40 3.88
N VAL A 101 5.16 -16.16 4.32
CA VAL A 101 6.01 -15.45 5.28
C VAL A 101 5.74 -15.90 6.71
N LYS A 102 6.68 -15.59 7.61
CA LYS A 102 6.51 -15.79 9.05
C LYS A 102 5.55 -14.75 9.63
N GLU A 103 4.96 -15.06 10.79
CA GLU A 103 4.04 -14.16 11.49
C GLU A 103 4.69 -12.82 11.86
N GLU A 104 6.01 -12.79 12.11
CA GLU A 104 6.73 -11.55 12.40
C GLU A 104 7.05 -10.68 11.17
N THR A 105 6.91 -11.21 9.95
CA THR A 105 7.20 -10.49 8.71
C THR A 105 5.98 -9.72 8.27
N GLN A 106 6.10 -8.39 8.19
CA GLN A 106 4.98 -7.52 7.89
C GLN A 106 4.81 -7.31 6.38
N ILE A 107 3.65 -7.66 5.85
CA ILE A 107 3.24 -7.43 4.47
C ILE A 107 2.51 -6.10 4.34
N HIS A 108 3.09 -5.20 3.57
CA HIS A 108 2.46 -3.96 3.16
C HIS A 108 1.89 -4.09 1.75
N THR A 109 0.83 -3.35 1.46
CA THR A 109 0.40 -3.12 0.08
C THR A 109 0.05 -1.66 -0.16
N HIS A 110 0.28 -1.20 -1.39
CA HIS A 110 -0.13 0.13 -1.84
C HIS A 110 -1.08 0.02 -3.02
N MET A 111 -2.11 0.86 -3.01
CA MET A 111 -3.11 0.92 -4.06
C MET A 111 -3.41 2.38 -4.42
N CYS A 112 -3.15 2.77 -5.66
CA CYS A 112 -3.27 4.14 -6.17
C CYS A 112 -4.73 4.54 -6.47
N TYR A 113 -5.63 4.47 -5.48
CA TYR A 113 -7.05 4.76 -5.68
C TYR A 113 -7.70 5.56 -4.54
N SER A 114 -8.78 6.26 -4.89
CA SER A 114 -9.55 7.12 -3.97
C SER A 114 -11.03 6.73 -3.83
N LYS A 115 -11.48 5.62 -4.44
CA LYS A 115 -12.85 5.11 -4.24
C LYS A 115 -12.83 3.62 -3.94
N PHE A 116 -12.81 3.30 -2.64
CA PHE A 116 -12.73 1.92 -2.15
C PHE A 116 -14.09 1.28 -1.86
N ASN A 117 -15.18 2.06 -1.83
CA ASN A 117 -16.53 1.57 -1.56
C ASN A 117 -16.92 0.32 -2.38
N GLU A 118 -16.44 0.20 -3.62
CA GLU A 118 -16.79 -0.91 -4.52
C GLU A 118 -15.92 -2.16 -4.34
N ILE A 119 -14.77 -2.04 -3.67
CA ILE A 119 -13.76 -3.12 -3.56
C ILE A 119 -13.26 -3.33 -2.12
N ILE A 120 -13.89 -2.72 -1.12
CA ILE A 120 -13.42 -2.77 0.28
C ILE A 120 -13.39 -4.20 0.84
N ASP A 121 -14.35 -5.04 0.45
CA ASP A 121 -14.37 -6.45 0.84
C ASP A 121 -13.18 -7.20 0.24
N SER A 122 -12.82 -6.92 -1.02
CA SER A 122 -11.63 -7.50 -1.66
C SER A 122 -10.35 -7.01 -1.00
N ILE A 123 -10.29 -5.74 -0.60
CA ILE A 123 -9.13 -5.19 0.12
C ILE A 123 -8.95 -5.84 1.47
N ARG A 124 -10.05 -6.05 2.23
CA ARG A 124 -10.00 -6.83 3.47
C ARG A 124 -9.58 -8.26 3.18
N ALA A 125 -10.05 -8.84 2.09
CA ALA A 125 -9.72 -10.20 1.71
C ALA A 125 -8.26 -10.38 1.27
N LEU A 126 -7.49 -9.31 0.99
CA LEU A 126 -6.04 -9.41 0.72
C LEU A 126 -5.22 -9.78 1.97
N ASP A 127 -5.77 -9.56 3.16
CA ASP A 127 -5.14 -9.86 4.45
C ASP A 127 -3.72 -9.26 4.61
N ALA A 128 -3.51 -8.07 4.04
CA ALA A 128 -2.26 -7.33 4.22
C ALA A 128 -2.22 -6.65 5.59
N ASP A 129 -1.11 -6.76 6.31
CA ASP A 129 -0.95 -6.14 7.64
C ASP A 129 -1.16 -4.63 7.60
N VAL A 130 -0.68 -3.98 6.53
CA VAL A 130 -0.83 -2.54 6.32
C VAL A 130 -1.14 -2.25 4.85
N ILE A 131 -2.27 -1.57 4.61
CA ILE A 131 -2.58 -0.99 3.31
C ILE A 131 -2.35 0.52 3.32
N SER A 132 -1.51 1.03 2.41
CA SER A 132 -1.32 2.46 2.21
C SER A 132 -2.22 2.99 1.10
N ILE A 133 -3.00 4.03 1.41
CA ILE A 133 -4.04 4.60 0.54
C ILE A 133 -3.85 6.10 0.34
N GLU A 134 -4.33 6.61 -0.79
CA GLU A 134 -4.28 8.04 -1.12
C GLU A 134 -5.45 8.77 -0.45
N THR A 135 -5.16 9.70 0.48
CA THR A 135 -6.22 10.43 1.23
C THR A 135 -6.13 11.94 1.11
N SER A 136 -5.00 12.49 0.62
CA SER A 136 -4.76 13.93 0.71
C SER A 136 -5.74 14.76 -0.12
N ARG A 137 -6.26 14.18 -1.22
CA ARG A 137 -7.22 14.80 -2.14
C ARG A 137 -8.68 14.50 -1.84
N SER A 138 -8.96 13.49 -1.01
CA SER A 138 -10.33 13.02 -0.77
C SER A 138 -10.99 13.68 0.44
N HIS A 139 -10.29 14.57 1.17
CA HIS A 139 -10.81 15.24 2.37
C HIS A 139 -11.47 14.30 3.42
N GLY A 140 -11.07 13.03 3.45
CA GLY A 140 -11.64 12.01 4.33
C GLY A 140 -12.74 11.13 3.73
N ASP A 141 -13.19 11.33 2.49
CA ASP A 141 -14.21 10.46 1.86
C ASP A 141 -13.72 9.02 1.70
N VAL A 142 -12.43 8.84 1.46
CA VAL A 142 -11.78 7.52 1.38
C VAL A 142 -11.86 6.76 2.70
N ILE A 143 -11.76 7.45 3.85
CA ILE A 143 -11.78 6.75 5.15
C ILE A 143 -13.19 6.25 5.50
N GLU A 144 -14.24 6.88 4.98
CA GLU A 144 -15.63 6.48 5.25
C GLU A 144 -15.90 5.01 4.85
N SER A 145 -15.25 4.52 3.78
CA SER A 145 -15.28 3.12 3.38
C SER A 145 -14.76 2.18 4.48
N PHE A 146 -13.64 2.56 5.11
CA PHE A 146 -12.98 1.77 6.15
C PHE A 146 -13.70 1.86 7.50
N GLU A 147 -14.28 3.02 7.80
CA GLU A 147 -15.13 3.25 8.97
C GLU A 147 -16.38 2.36 8.91
N THR A 148 -17.06 2.32 7.76
CA THR A 148 -18.28 1.52 7.56
C THR A 148 -18.00 0.02 7.56
N ALA A 149 -16.88 -0.40 6.96
CA ALA A 149 -16.49 -1.81 6.87
C ALA A 149 -15.87 -2.37 8.17
N VAL A 150 -15.59 -1.50 9.17
CA VAL A 150 -14.87 -1.84 10.41
C VAL A 150 -13.57 -2.59 10.10
N TYR A 151 -12.71 -1.95 9.32
CA TYR A 151 -11.47 -2.56 8.84
C TYR A 151 -10.50 -2.81 10.03
N PRO A 152 -10.08 -4.07 10.29
CA PRO A 152 -9.33 -4.40 11.50
C PRO A 152 -7.80 -4.26 11.34
N LEU A 153 -7.28 -4.17 10.11
CA LEU A 153 -5.85 -4.19 9.81
C LEU A 153 -5.26 -2.77 9.76
N GLY A 154 -3.96 -2.65 9.52
CA GLY A 154 -3.24 -1.37 9.47
C GLY A 154 -3.56 -0.55 8.22
N ILE A 155 -3.57 0.78 8.37
CA ILE A 155 -3.89 1.74 7.31
C ILE A 155 -2.82 2.84 7.26
N GLY A 156 -2.18 2.99 6.10
CA GLY A 156 -1.28 4.08 5.78
C GLY A 156 -2.02 5.27 5.17
N LEU A 157 -2.04 6.38 5.91
CA LEU A 157 -2.70 7.61 5.50
C LEU A 157 -1.78 8.42 4.58
N GLY A 158 -2.16 8.52 3.30
CA GLY A 158 -1.56 9.44 2.35
C GLY A 158 -1.93 10.88 2.67
N VAL A 159 -1.03 11.64 3.30
CA VAL A 159 -1.30 13.00 3.80
C VAL A 159 -0.62 14.11 2.99
N TYR A 160 0.07 13.74 1.92
CA TYR A 160 0.77 14.65 1.01
C TYR A 160 0.48 14.27 -0.44
N ASP A 161 -0.14 15.20 -1.19
CA ASP A 161 -0.37 15.09 -2.62
C ASP A 161 0.95 15.14 -3.40
N ILE A 162 1.49 13.95 -3.67
CA ILE A 162 2.75 13.81 -4.41
C ILE A 162 2.62 14.19 -5.88
N HIS A 163 1.42 14.53 -6.40
CA HIS A 163 1.24 15.02 -7.76
C HIS A 163 1.31 16.55 -7.86
N SER A 164 1.45 17.25 -6.73
CA SER A 164 1.68 18.69 -6.64
C SER A 164 3.11 19.01 -6.18
N PRO A 165 3.79 20.03 -6.75
CA PRO A 165 5.08 20.51 -6.24
C PRO A 165 4.94 21.34 -4.95
N ARG A 166 3.71 21.63 -4.52
CA ARG A 166 3.43 22.43 -3.31
C ARG A 166 3.81 21.63 -2.06
N VAL A 167 4.62 22.23 -1.19
CA VAL A 167 4.86 21.73 0.16
C VAL A 167 3.59 21.96 1.00
N PRO A 168 2.98 20.92 1.61
CA PRO A 168 1.79 21.10 2.45
C PRO A 168 2.15 21.88 3.72
N THR A 169 1.16 22.56 4.31
CA THR A 169 1.38 23.15 5.65
C THR A 169 1.25 22.09 6.73
N LYS A 170 1.84 22.36 7.90
CA LYS A 170 1.76 21.45 9.04
C LYS A 170 0.31 21.25 9.50
N GLU A 171 -0.49 22.31 9.48
CA GLU A 171 -1.89 22.31 9.88
C GLU A 171 -2.74 21.45 8.93
N GLU A 172 -2.47 21.51 7.62
CA GLU A 172 -3.12 20.64 6.63
C GLU A 172 -2.83 19.16 6.90
N VAL A 173 -1.57 18.83 7.21
CA VAL A 173 -1.16 17.46 7.52
C VAL A 173 -1.80 16.97 8.82
N ILE A 174 -1.81 17.79 9.88
CA ILE A 174 -2.47 17.45 11.15
C ILE A 174 -3.96 17.20 10.94
N ALA A 175 -4.66 18.07 10.21
CA ALA A 175 -6.08 17.90 9.93
C ALA A 175 -6.38 16.58 9.18
N ASN A 176 -5.51 16.21 8.23
CA ASN A 176 -5.62 14.94 7.51
C ASN A 176 -5.38 13.73 8.42
N ILE A 177 -4.43 13.81 9.35
CA ILE A 177 -4.17 12.73 10.34
C ILE A 177 -5.33 12.62 11.34
N GLU A 178 -5.90 13.73 11.82
CA GLU A 178 -6.93 13.73 12.86
C GLU A 178 -8.32 13.33 12.35
N ARG A 179 -8.62 13.51 11.06
CA ARG A 179 -9.91 13.11 10.46
C ARG A 179 -10.26 11.62 10.67
N PRO A 180 -9.38 10.66 10.34
CA PRO A 180 -9.67 9.23 10.52
C PRO A 180 -9.65 8.77 11.99
N LEU A 181 -8.90 9.47 12.85
CA LEU A 181 -8.85 9.18 14.30
C LEU A 181 -10.16 9.41 15.05
N ARG A 182 -11.18 9.98 14.40
CA ARG A 182 -12.51 10.19 15.00
C ARG A 182 -13.29 8.88 15.18
N GLN A 183 -13.00 7.86 14.37
CA GLN A 183 -13.77 6.62 14.33
C GLN A 183 -12.91 5.36 14.45
N LEU A 184 -11.64 5.44 14.04
CA LEU A 184 -10.72 4.31 14.02
C LEU A 184 -9.61 4.48 15.07
N SER A 185 -9.02 3.37 15.48
CA SER A 185 -8.03 3.34 16.55
C SER A 185 -6.69 3.93 16.10
N LEU A 186 -6.04 4.70 16.97
CA LEU A 186 -4.75 5.33 16.69
C LEU A 186 -3.67 4.30 16.33
N GLU A 187 -3.75 3.12 16.95
CA GLU A 187 -2.82 2.01 16.78
C GLU A 187 -2.84 1.40 15.36
N GLN A 188 -3.91 1.65 14.58
CA GLN A 188 -4.04 1.14 13.21
C GLN A 188 -3.29 1.98 12.18
N PHE A 189 -2.88 3.22 12.52
CA PHE A 189 -2.49 4.19 11.49
C PHE A 189 -0.98 4.37 11.31
N TRP A 190 -0.60 4.44 10.03
CA TRP A 190 0.68 4.92 9.55
C TRP A 190 0.50 6.28 8.85
N VAL A 191 1.57 7.08 8.80
CA VAL A 191 1.58 8.36 8.09
C VAL A 191 2.60 8.28 6.95
N ASN A 192 2.14 8.53 5.73
CA ASN A 192 2.95 8.47 4.51
C ASN A 192 2.51 9.53 3.48
N PRO A 193 3.31 9.79 2.44
CA PRO A 193 2.83 10.49 1.25
C PRO A 193 1.76 9.67 0.52
N ASP A 194 0.99 10.29 -0.39
CA ASP A 194 -0.04 9.58 -1.16
C ASP A 194 0.54 8.42 -1.97
N CYS A 195 1.71 8.59 -2.60
CA CYS A 195 2.36 7.57 -3.42
C CYS A 195 3.88 7.80 -3.45
N GLY A 196 4.59 7.14 -4.38
CA GLY A 196 6.02 7.32 -4.58
C GLY A 196 6.42 8.74 -5.02
N LEU A 197 7.63 9.15 -4.63
CA LEU A 197 8.15 10.51 -4.85
C LEU A 197 8.98 10.67 -6.13
N LYS A 198 8.99 9.66 -7.01
CA LYS A 198 9.83 9.61 -8.22
C LYS A 198 9.62 10.81 -9.16
N THR A 199 8.43 11.39 -9.20
CA THR A 199 8.10 12.53 -10.05
C THR A 199 8.39 13.89 -9.41
N ARG A 200 8.81 13.93 -8.15
CA ARG A 200 9.10 15.14 -7.38
C ARG A 200 10.58 15.49 -7.41
N ARG A 201 10.87 16.75 -7.14
CA ARG A 201 12.25 17.23 -6.98
C ARG A 201 12.68 17.07 -5.53
N GLU A 202 13.98 16.95 -5.33
CA GLU A 202 14.55 16.75 -4.00
C GLU A 202 14.22 17.90 -3.01
N PRO A 203 14.32 19.20 -3.38
CA PRO A 203 14.06 20.27 -2.41
C PRO A 203 12.62 20.30 -1.88
N GLU A 204 11.63 20.12 -2.77
CA GLU A 204 10.21 20.05 -2.37
C GLU A 204 9.91 18.78 -1.57
N THR A 205 10.57 17.67 -1.90
CA THR A 205 10.41 16.38 -1.22
C THR A 205 10.91 16.45 0.22
N VAL A 206 12.14 16.94 0.44
CA VAL A 206 12.72 17.05 1.78
C VAL A 206 11.87 17.96 2.65
N ALA A 207 11.50 19.14 2.14
CA ALA A 207 10.65 20.09 2.88
C ALA A 207 9.29 19.49 3.25
N ALA A 208 8.63 18.78 2.33
CA ALA A 208 7.35 18.13 2.61
C ALA A 208 7.49 17.02 3.67
N LEU A 209 8.51 16.17 3.56
CA LEU A 209 8.73 15.08 4.52
C LEU A 209 9.06 15.58 5.94
N GLU A 210 9.80 16.69 6.06
CA GLU A 210 10.04 17.35 7.35
C GLU A 210 8.74 17.81 8.01
N VAL A 211 7.84 18.44 7.22
CA VAL A 211 6.51 18.84 7.69
C VAL A 211 5.69 17.63 8.16
N LEU A 212 5.69 16.54 7.39
CA LEU A 212 4.97 15.31 7.72
C LEU A 212 5.43 14.72 9.06
N VAL A 213 6.74 14.61 9.26
CA VAL A 213 7.33 14.11 10.50
C VAL A 213 7.01 15.03 11.67
N ALA A 214 7.08 16.35 11.48
CA ALA A 214 6.77 17.34 12.52
C ALA A 214 5.30 17.28 12.94
N ALA A 215 4.37 17.21 11.98
CA ALA A 215 2.94 17.04 12.22
C ALA A 215 2.64 15.73 12.96
N THR A 216 3.24 14.62 12.53
CA THR A 216 3.06 13.32 13.16
C THR A 216 3.53 13.31 14.62
N LYS A 217 4.67 13.96 14.92
CA LYS A 217 5.17 14.09 16.30
C LYS A 217 4.23 14.90 17.18
N GLU A 218 3.59 15.94 16.65
CA GLU A 218 2.62 16.74 17.40
C GLU A 218 1.36 15.94 17.73
N VAL A 219 0.79 15.24 16.74
CA VAL A 219 -0.37 14.37 16.96
C VAL A 219 -0.03 13.28 17.98
N ARG A 220 1.17 12.69 17.91
CA ARG A 220 1.63 11.71 18.91
C ARG A 220 1.76 12.32 20.32
N ALA A 221 2.21 13.56 20.46
CA ALA A 221 2.26 14.20 21.78
C ALA A 221 0.86 14.49 22.36
N LYS A 222 -0.13 14.69 21.48
CA LYS A 222 -1.52 14.98 21.86
C LYS A 222 -2.34 13.73 22.19
N TYR A 223 -2.13 12.63 21.45
CA TYR A 223 -2.95 11.41 21.54
C TYR A 223 -2.18 10.17 21.99
N GLY A 224 -0.85 10.18 21.87
CA GLY A 224 0.00 9.09 22.37
C GLY A 224 -0.01 9.08 23.89
N LYS A 225 -0.37 7.94 24.46
CA LYS A 225 -0.21 7.67 25.89
C LYS A 225 1.23 7.30 26.20
#